data_AF-A0A8D8EU32-F1
#
_entry.id   AF-A0A8D8EU32-F1
#
_cell.length_a   1.000
_cell.length_b   1.000
_cell.length_c   1.000
_cell.angle_alpha   90.00
_cell.angle_beta   90.00
_cell.angle_gamma   90.00
#
_symmetry.space_group_name_H-M   'P 1'
#
loop_
_entity.id
_entity.type
_entity.pdbx_description
1 polymer ?
#
loop_
_entity_poly.entity_id
_entity_poly.type
_entity_poly.pdbx_seq_one_letter_code
_entity_poly.pdbx_strand_id
1 'polypeptide(L)'
;AFDSRKTNSIFDHSSEGFAVHMVQGVGEDLKIMTGLPLHDFSGVVIIYTGTFGAVIHSLQETPGGYFGYSVNSMVVQNKTVYVASAPRSNGSPGKVFIFETKVANTKQLDAHNKVVLAGDEIRDYFGYSLCTEDINGDGLPDVLVGAPYYSKNSRDDHGAVFVYLNRGFALNGTLKFERQLILASNYTGSGHFGYSIASLGDINNDGFNDIAVGAPFEQHGGAVYIHYGSATGISPNPSQILKISSSNETSAMFGAALARAVDIDGNYYGDIAVGAPFADR
;
A
#
# COMPACT_ATOMS: atom_id res chain seq x y z
N ALA A 1 -14.12 -18.87 -37.25
CA ALA A 1 -14.29 -19.16 -35.81
C ALA A 1 -13.99 -17.87 -35.06
N PHE A 2 -15.04 -17.06 -34.81
CA PHE A 2 -14.92 -15.81 -34.07
C PHE A 2 -15.11 -16.11 -32.59
N ASP A 3 -14.19 -15.57 -31.80
CA ASP A 3 -13.98 -15.72 -30.37
C ASP A 3 -15.25 -15.48 -29.54
N SER A 4 -15.69 -16.53 -28.83
CA SER A 4 -16.87 -16.54 -27.97
C SER A 4 -16.61 -15.99 -26.56
N ARG A 5 -15.56 -15.19 -26.35
CA ARG A 5 -15.28 -14.55 -25.05
C ARG A 5 -15.73 -13.09 -24.93
N LYS A 6 -16.30 -12.49 -25.98
CA LYS A 6 -16.98 -11.19 -25.87
C LYS A 6 -18.47 -11.37 -25.58
N THR A 7 -18.79 -12.01 -24.47
CA THR A 7 -20.11 -11.79 -23.86
C THR A 7 -20.09 -10.39 -23.24
N ASN A 8 -21.17 -9.63 -23.40
CA ASN A 8 -21.46 -8.31 -22.79
C ASN A 8 -21.49 -8.34 -21.23
N SER A 9 -20.62 -9.12 -20.60
CA SER A 9 -20.34 -9.04 -19.17
C SER A 9 -19.50 -7.78 -18.96
N ILE A 10 -19.97 -6.90 -18.09
CA ILE A 10 -19.26 -5.68 -17.63
C ILE A 10 -18.01 -6.08 -16.80
N PHE A 11 -17.74 -7.39 -16.66
CA PHE A 11 -16.65 -7.94 -15.86
C PHE A 11 -15.98 -9.06 -16.65
N ASP A 12 -14.91 -8.74 -17.38
CA ASP A 12 -13.83 -9.70 -17.58
C ASP A 12 -13.03 -9.72 -16.26
N HIS A 13 -13.28 -10.73 -15.42
CA HIS A 13 -12.67 -10.88 -14.09
C HIS A 13 -11.19 -11.32 -14.16
N SER A 14 -10.52 -11.18 -15.30
CA SER A 14 -9.21 -11.75 -15.61
C SER A 14 -8.04 -11.27 -14.70
N SER A 15 -8.30 -10.38 -13.74
CA SER A 15 -7.33 -9.95 -12.70
C SER A 15 -7.95 -9.66 -11.33
N GLU A 16 -9.15 -10.15 -11.04
CA GLU A 16 -9.75 -9.99 -9.72
C GLU A 16 -8.96 -10.72 -8.64
N GLY A 17 -8.76 -10.05 -7.50
CA GLY A 17 -7.94 -10.57 -6.42
C GLY A 17 -6.45 -10.28 -6.58
N PHE A 18 -6.06 -9.43 -7.54
CA PHE A 18 -4.66 -8.99 -7.68
C PHE A 18 -4.15 -8.35 -6.38
N ALA A 19 -4.98 -7.52 -5.76
CA ALA A 19 -4.79 -7.02 -4.41
C ALA A 19 -6.10 -7.22 -3.63
N VAL A 20 -6.01 -7.65 -2.37
CA VAL A 20 -7.17 -7.88 -1.50
C VAL A 20 -6.90 -7.29 -0.13
N HIS A 21 -7.91 -6.66 0.46
CA HIS A 21 -7.84 -6.05 1.78
C HIS A 21 -9.15 -6.25 2.55
N MET A 22 -9.06 -6.69 3.82
CA MET A 22 -10.19 -6.63 4.73
C MET A 22 -10.32 -5.20 5.24
N VAL A 23 -11.43 -4.55 4.90
CA VAL A 23 -11.62 -3.13 5.15
C VAL A 23 -11.79 -2.90 6.65
N GLN A 24 -10.95 -2.01 7.18
CA GLN A 24 -11.10 -1.41 8.50
C GLN A 24 -12.31 -0.46 8.44
N GLY A 25 -13.46 -0.97 8.87
CA GLY A 25 -14.75 -0.33 8.68
C GLY A 25 -15.35 0.20 9.98
N VAL A 26 -16.26 1.16 9.85
CA VAL A 26 -17.22 1.48 10.91
C VAL A 26 -18.47 0.64 10.68
N GLY A 27 -18.98 0.02 11.75
CA GLY A 27 -20.10 -0.93 11.72
C GLY A 27 -19.63 -2.39 11.80
N GLU A 28 -20.59 -3.31 11.94
CA GLU A 28 -20.30 -4.74 12.14
C GLU A 28 -20.21 -5.54 10.83
N ASP A 29 -20.57 -4.93 9.70
CA ASP A 29 -20.55 -5.61 8.41
C ASP A 29 -19.11 -5.82 7.94
N LEU A 30 -18.74 -7.09 7.72
CA LEU A 30 -17.50 -7.44 7.05
C LEU A 30 -17.50 -6.86 5.64
N LYS A 31 -16.42 -6.16 5.29
CA LYS A 31 -16.19 -5.62 3.95
C LYS A 31 -14.84 -6.07 3.42
N ILE A 32 -14.80 -6.47 2.15
CA ILE A 32 -13.58 -6.89 1.45
C ILE A 32 -13.41 -6.01 0.23
N MET A 33 -12.24 -5.38 0.10
CA MET A 33 -11.86 -4.59 -1.05
C MET A 33 -10.90 -5.41 -1.92
N THR A 34 -11.14 -5.45 -3.23
CA THR A 34 -10.28 -6.14 -4.20
C THR A 34 -9.96 -5.23 -5.37
N GLY A 35 -8.76 -5.37 -5.90
CA GLY A 35 -8.24 -4.62 -7.04
C GLY A 35 -8.10 -5.46 -8.30
N LEU A 36 -8.44 -4.86 -9.45
CA LEU A 36 -8.43 -5.42 -10.80
C LEU A 36 -7.65 -4.49 -11.74
N PRO A 37 -6.33 -4.34 -11.60
CA PRO A 37 -5.55 -3.34 -12.34
C PRO A 37 -5.54 -3.56 -13.86
N LEU A 38 -5.79 -4.78 -14.33
CA LEU A 38 -5.73 -5.10 -15.77
C LEU A 38 -7.08 -4.94 -16.48
N HIS A 39 -8.16 -4.61 -15.76
CA HIS A 39 -9.46 -4.35 -16.37
C HIS A 39 -9.39 -3.13 -17.30
N ASP A 40 -9.53 -3.38 -18.61
CA ASP A 40 -9.34 -2.40 -19.70
C ASP A 40 -8.01 -1.62 -19.61
N PHE A 41 -7.02 -2.16 -18.88
CA PHE A 41 -5.79 -1.49 -18.45
C PHE A 41 -5.96 -0.19 -17.64
N SER A 42 -7.18 0.34 -17.49
CA SER A 42 -7.50 1.46 -16.59
C SER A 42 -7.43 1.03 -15.13
N GLY A 43 -7.91 -0.19 -14.86
CA GLY A 43 -8.03 -0.75 -13.53
C GLY A 43 -9.35 -0.41 -12.83
N VAL A 44 -9.74 -1.26 -11.88
CA VAL A 44 -10.99 -1.20 -11.12
C VAL A 44 -10.74 -1.63 -9.68
N VAL A 45 -11.50 -1.08 -8.73
CA VAL A 45 -11.60 -1.60 -7.36
C VAL A 45 -13.04 -1.98 -7.05
N ILE A 46 -13.22 -3.17 -6.47
CA ILE A 46 -14.50 -3.73 -6.04
C ILE A 46 -14.55 -3.85 -4.51
N ILE A 47 -15.67 -3.48 -3.90
CA ILE A 47 -15.89 -3.59 -2.44
C ILE A 47 -17.11 -4.48 -2.19
N TYR A 48 -16.88 -5.63 -1.57
CA TYR A 48 -17.90 -6.58 -1.11
C TYR A 48 -18.34 -6.24 0.31
N THR A 49 -19.63 -6.42 0.63
CA THR A 49 -20.18 -6.27 1.98
C THR A 49 -21.13 -7.42 2.32
N GLY A 50 -21.05 -7.98 3.54
CA GLY A 50 -22.00 -8.98 4.05
C GLY A 50 -21.65 -10.45 3.75
N THR A 51 -22.54 -11.38 4.14
CA THR A 51 -22.24 -12.82 4.27
C THR A 51 -22.40 -13.66 3.01
N PHE A 52 -23.26 -13.30 2.04
CA PHE A 52 -23.41 -14.05 0.77
C PHE A 52 -23.87 -13.14 -0.39
N GLY A 53 -22.90 -12.62 -1.15
CA GLY A 53 -22.96 -12.19 -2.56
C GLY A 53 -24.11 -11.25 -2.98
N ALA A 54 -23.93 -9.98 -3.28
CA ALA A 54 -22.77 -9.35 -3.88
C ALA A 54 -22.89 -7.84 -3.67
N VAL A 55 -21.76 -7.21 -3.40
CA VAL A 55 -21.62 -5.78 -3.60
C VAL A 55 -20.42 -5.61 -4.52
N ILE A 56 -20.68 -5.13 -5.74
CA ILE A 56 -19.67 -4.91 -6.77
C ILE A 56 -19.70 -3.44 -7.14
N HIS A 57 -18.65 -2.73 -6.78
CA HIS A 57 -18.43 -1.34 -7.15
C HIS A 57 -17.23 -1.28 -8.08
N SER A 58 -17.19 -0.32 -9.00
CA SER A 58 -16.03 -0.15 -9.87
C SER A 58 -15.78 1.33 -10.05
N LEU A 59 -14.69 1.83 -9.49
CA LEU A 59 -14.18 3.14 -9.88
C LEU A 59 -13.17 2.91 -11.01
N GLN A 60 -13.54 3.29 -12.23
CA GLN A 60 -12.59 3.32 -13.34
C GLN A 60 -11.86 4.65 -13.30
N GLU A 61 -10.53 4.59 -13.22
CA GLU A 61 -9.67 5.78 -13.34
C GLU A 61 -9.07 5.86 -14.75
N THR A 62 -8.08 6.71 -14.96
CA THR A 62 -7.53 7.01 -16.29
C THR A 62 -7.03 5.75 -17.04
N PRO A 63 -7.23 5.69 -18.37
CA PRO A 63 -6.73 4.58 -19.20
C PRO A 63 -5.26 4.27 -18.99
N GLY A 64 -4.93 2.98 -18.83
CA GLY A 64 -3.56 2.51 -18.63
C GLY A 64 -3.03 2.66 -17.20
N GLY A 65 -3.83 3.17 -16.25
CA GLY A 65 -3.38 3.55 -14.90
C GLY A 65 -3.09 2.39 -13.95
N TYR A 66 -3.65 1.21 -14.20
CA TYR A 66 -3.61 0.06 -13.29
C TYR A 66 -4.23 0.36 -11.92
N PHE A 67 -5.37 1.04 -11.89
CA PHE A 67 -6.07 1.33 -10.65
C PHE A 67 -6.49 0.04 -9.90
N GLY A 68 -6.29 0.03 -8.59
CA GLY A 68 -6.45 -1.17 -7.76
C GLY A 68 -5.21 -2.06 -7.72
N TYR A 69 -4.03 -1.56 -8.12
CA TYR A 69 -2.79 -2.34 -8.03
C TYR A 69 -2.43 -2.72 -6.60
N SER A 70 -2.61 -1.77 -5.67
CA SER A 70 -2.59 -2.00 -4.23
C SER A 70 -3.83 -1.37 -3.62
N VAL A 71 -4.37 -2.00 -2.58
CA VAL A 71 -5.56 -1.53 -1.85
C VAL A 71 -5.31 -1.54 -0.35
N ASN A 72 -5.91 -0.59 0.36
CA ASN A 72 -5.90 -0.48 1.81
C ASN A 72 -7.13 0.33 2.28
N SER A 73 -7.32 0.47 3.58
CA SER A 73 -8.40 1.29 4.15
C SER A 73 -8.03 1.76 5.54
N MET A 74 -8.60 2.87 5.97
CA MET A 74 -8.43 3.43 7.31
C MET A 74 -9.76 3.95 7.86
N VAL A 75 -9.84 4.07 9.18
CA VAL A 75 -10.94 4.75 9.86
C VAL A 75 -10.47 6.13 10.31
N VAL A 76 -11.12 7.18 9.83
CA VAL A 76 -10.81 8.56 10.22
C VAL A 76 -12.07 9.21 10.77
N GLN A 77 -12.05 9.63 12.03
CA GLN A 77 -13.18 10.29 12.70
C GLN A 77 -14.52 9.55 12.48
N ASN A 78 -14.54 8.24 12.75
CA ASN A 78 -15.71 7.37 12.59
C ASN A 78 -16.25 7.27 11.14
N LYS A 79 -15.38 7.43 10.14
CA LYS A 79 -15.69 7.20 8.74
C LYS A 79 -14.72 6.20 8.14
N THR A 80 -15.23 5.29 7.32
CA THR A 80 -14.42 4.39 6.51
C THR A 80 -13.88 5.11 5.29
N VAL A 81 -12.57 5.09 5.12
CA VAL A 81 -11.85 5.71 4.00
C VAL A 81 -11.08 4.62 3.27
N TYR A 82 -11.21 4.59 1.95
CA TYR A 82 -10.56 3.61 1.09
C TYR A 82 -9.32 4.22 0.44
N VAL A 83 -8.30 3.40 0.26
CA VAL A 83 -7.03 3.80 -0.38
C VAL A 83 -6.73 2.81 -1.49
N ALA A 84 -6.55 3.30 -2.71
CA ALA A 84 -6.20 2.46 -3.85
C ALA A 84 -5.21 3.17 -4.78
N SER A 85 -4.28 2.41 -5.35
CA SER A 85 -3.24 2.96 -6.21
C SER A 85 -3.44 2.67 -7.70
N ALA A 86 -2.85 3.53 -8.52
CA ALA A 86 -2.71 3.42 -9.97
C ALA A 86 -1.26 3.77 -10.37
N PRO A 87 -0.31 2.82 -10.24
CA PRO A 87 1.11 3.12 -10.38
C PRO A 87 1.54 3.43 -11.82
N ARG A 88 0.70 3.16 -12.84
CA ARG A 88 1.03 3.37 -14.26
C ARG A 88 0.18 4.45 -14.95
N SER A 89 -0.27 5.47 -14.23
CA SER A 89 -1.04 6.59 -14.83
C SER A 89 -0.35 7.11 -16.11
N ASN A 90 -0.98 6.91 -17.27
CA ASN A 90 -0.38 7.13 -18.60
C ASN A 90 0.36 8.48 -18.72
N GLY A 91 1.70 8.46 -18.85
CA GLY A 91 2.53 9.66 -18.98
C GLY A 91 2.63 10.54 -17.72
N SER A 92 2.20 10.04 -16.57
CA SER A 92 2.18 10.71 -15.28
C SER A 92 2.95 9.86 -14.26
N PRO A 93 3.49 10.47 -13.19
CA PRO A 93 3.83 9.72 -11.99
C PRO A 93 2.64 8.89 -11.51
N GLY A 94 2.92 7.78 -10.83
CA GLY A 94 1.90 6.94 -10.21
C GLY A 94 1.03 7.74 -9.25
N LYS A 95 -0.20 7.27 -9.03
CA LYS A 95 -1.18 7.96 -8.18
C LYS A 95 -1.73 7.04 -7.09
N VAL A 96 -2.08 7.64 -5.96
CA VAL A 96 -2.85 7.01 -4.89
C VAL A 96 -4.11 7.83 -4.65
N PHE A 97 -5.25 7.16 -4.69
CA PHE A 97 -6.55 7.73 -4.47
C PHE A 97 -7.03 7.37 -3.08
N ILE A 98 -7.40 8.39 -2.32
CA ILE A 98 -7.96 8.26 -0.97
C ILE A 98 -9.37 8.84 -1.05
N PHE A 99 -10.38 8.05 -0.71
CA PHE A 99 -11.76 8.45 -0.93
C PHE A 99 -12.72 7.84 0.08
N GLU A 100 -13.80 8.58 0.35
CA GLU A 100 -15.01 8.03 0.93
C GLU A 100 -15.91 7.51 -0.20
N THR A 101 -16.87 6.66 0.13
CA THR A 101 -17.88 6.19 -0.82
C THR A 101 -19.23 6.77 -0.46
N LYS A 102 -19.99 7.24 -1.45
CA LYS A 102 -21.40 7.59 -1.29
C LYS A 102 -22.27 6.71 -2.20
N VAL A 103 -23.47 6.37 -1.73
CA VAL A 103 -24.45 5.64 -2.54
C VAL A 103 -24.93 6.54 -3.67
N ALA A 104 -24.62 6.16 -4.91
CA ALA A 104 -25.12 6.80 -6.11
C ALA A 104 -26.45 6.15 -6.54
N ASN A 105 -26.53 4.82 -6.47
CA ASN A 105 -27.74 4.02 -6.66
C ASN A 105 -27.56 2.63 -6.02
N THR A 106 -28.53 1.73 -6.19
CA THR A 106 -28.54 0.39 -5.55
C THR A 106 -27.38 -0.53 -5.93
N LYS A 107 -26.61 -0.23 -6.99
CA LYS A 107 -25.46 -1.03 -7.45
C LYS A 107 -24.16 -0.24 -7.59
N GLN A 108 -24.17 1.07 -7.32
CA GLN A 108 -23.04 1.94 -7.59
C GLN A 108 -22.75 2.84 -6.39
N LEU A 109 -21.50 2.78 -5.91
CA LEU A 109 -20.91 3.81 -5.08
C LEU A 109 -20.09 4.74 -5.96
N ASP A 110 -20.22 6.04 -5.72
CA ASP A 110 -19.31 7.02 -6.28
C ASP A 110 -18.23 7.34 -5.25
N ALA A 111 -16.99 7.53 -5.74
CA ALA A 111 -15.95 8.14 -4.94
C ALA A 111 -16.38 9.56 -4.57
N HIS A 112 -16.28 9.87 -3.29
CA HIS A 112 -16.61 11.15 -2.70
C HIS A 112 -15.43 11.65 -1.85
N ASN A 113 -15.31 12.96 -1.70
CA ASN A 113 -14.21 13.59 -0.94
C ASN A 113 -12.82 13.05 -1.33
N LYS A 114 -12.61 12.84 -2.65
CA LYS A 114 -11.41 12.22 -3.19
C LYS A 114 -10.19 13.12 -3.02
N VAL A 115 -9.13 12.55 -2.48
CA VAL A 115 -7.78 13.11 -2.44
C VAL A 115 -6.90 12.26 -3.37
N VAL A 116 -6.01 12.92 -4.10
CA VAL A 116 -5.03 12.26 -4.97
C VAL A 116 -3.63 12.64 -4.52
N LEU A 117 -2.86 11.63 -4.14
CA LEU A 117 -1.42 11.75 -3.95
C LEU A 117 -0.74 11.33 -5.27
N ALA A 118 0.30 12.04 -5.67
CA ALA A 118 1.07 11.73 -6.87
C ALA A 118 2.54 11.54 -6.52
N GLY A 119 3.19 10.62 -7.22
CA GLY A 119 4.64 10.46 -7.17
C GLY A 119 5.37 11.64 -7.81
N ASP A 120 6.68 11.65 -7.66
CA ASP A 120 7.53 12.72 -8.20
C ASP A 120 7.92 12.47 -9.66
N GLU A 121 8.25 11.23 -10.06
CA GLU A 121 8.71 10.92 -11.41
C GLU A 121 7.88 9.83 -12.10
N ILE A 122 7.95 9.84 -13.44
CA ILE A 122 7.30 8.84 -14.28
C ILE A 122 8.11 7.54 -14.16
N ARG A 123 7.42 6.42 -13.92
CA ARG A 123 7.97 5.05 -13.80
C ARG A 123 8.56 4.67 -12.44
N ASP A 124 8.47 5.52 -11.43
CA ASP A 124 8.84 5.13 -10.05
C ASP A 124 7.91 4.05 -9.46
N TYR A 125 6.78 3.76 -10.13
CA TYR A 125 5.66 2.97 -9.61
C TYR A 125 5.19 3.45 -8.22
N PHE A 126 5.04 4.76 -8.04
CA PHE A 126 4.38 5.31 -6.86
C PHE A 126 3.00 4.68 -6.69
N GLY A 127 2.79 4.01 -5.55
CA GLY A 127 1.59 3.22 -5.28
C GLY A 127 1.77 1.72 -5.50
N TYR A 128 3.01 1.23 -5.66
CA TYR A 128 3.29 -0.20 -5.78
C TYR A 128 2.81 -0.98 -4.54
N SER A 129 3.14 -0.45 -3.36
CA SER A 129 2.71 -0.98 -2.06
C SER A 129 2.09 0.16 -1.24
N LEU A 130 1.17 -0.19 -0.34
CA LEU A 130 0.47 0.76 0.53
C LEU A 130 0.45 0.25 1.97
N CYS A 131 0.66 1.16 2.91
CA CYS A 131 0.40 0.93 4.32
C CYS A 131 -0.35 2.15 4.89
N THR A 132 -1.33 1.90 5.77
CA THR A 132 -2.00 2.94 6.54
C THR A 132 -1.82 2.65 8.02
N GLU A 133 -1.32 3.63 8.76
CA GLU A 133 -0.99 3.49 10.19
C GLU A 133 -0.81 4.87 10.85
N ASP A 134 -1.18 5.01 12.11
CA ASP A 134 -0.96 6.24 12.91
C ASP A 134 0.48 6.28 13.45
N ILE A 135 1.42 6.73 12.62
CA ILE A 135 2.86 6.70 12.93
C ILE A 135 3.31 7.88 13.82
N ASN A 136 2.44 8.87 14.02
CA ASN A 136 2.69 10.01 14.89
C ASN A 136 1.79 10.08 16.14
N GLY A 137 0.94 9.08 16.35
CA GLY A 137 0.14 8.90 17.57
C GLY A 137 -0.91 9.99 17.76
N ASP A 138 -1.41 10.60 16.68
CA ASP A 138 -2.40 11.68 16.76
C ASP A 138 -3.86 11.21 16.60
N GLY A 139 -4.06 9.90 16.45
CA GLY A 139 -5.35 9.25 16.26
C GLY A 139 -5.87 9.32 14.83
N LEU A 140 -5.06 9.79 13.87
CA LEU A 140 -5.40 9.86 12.46
C LEU A 140 -4.44 8.96 11.67
N PRO A 141 -4.89 7.82 11.13
CA PRO A 141 -4.02 6.97 10.34
C PRO A 141 -3.41 7.72 9.14
N ASP A 142 -2.10 7.59 9.01
CA ASP A 142 -1.28 8.17 7.95
C ASP A 142 -1.20 7.24 6.74
N VAL A 143 -0.64 7.73 5.63
CA VAL A 143 -0.50 6.95 4.39
C VAL A 143 0.94 6.86 3.96
N LEU A 144 1.43 5.63 3.81
CA LEU A 144 2.75 5.31 3.32
C LEU A 144 2.64 4.65 1.95
N VAL A 145 3.41 5.16 0.99
CA VAL A 145 3.32 4.78 -0.41
C VAL A 145 4.67 4.32 -0.94
N GLY A 146 4.77 3.05 -1.31
CA GLY A 146 5.97 2.48 -1.93
C GLY A 146 6.12 2.90 -3.39
N ALA A 147 7.36 3.20 -3.76
CA ALA A 147 7.82 3.53 -5.09
C ALA A 147 9.16 2.81 -5.35
N PRO A 148 9.16 1.48 -5.54
CA PRO A 148 10.37 0.66 -5.59
C PRO A 148 11.31 1.00 -6.77
N TYR A 149 10.82 1.67 -7.82
CA TYR A 149 11.65 2.09 -8.96
C TYR A 149 12.04 3.57 -8.89
N TYR A 150 11.86 4.21 -7.73
CA TYR A 150 12.33 5.57 -7.51
C TYR A 150 13.86 5.61 -7.55
N SER A 151 14.43 6.43 -8.43
CA SER A 151 15.87 6.40 -8.74
C SER A 151 16.65 7.66 -8.35
N LYS A 152 15.97 8.71 -7.85
CA LYS A 152 16.52 10.03 -7.43
C LYS A 152 17.86 10.41 -8.06
N ASN A 153 17.83 10.91 -9.30
CA ASN A 153 19.01 11.38 -10.05
C ASN A 153 20.12 10.33 -10.26
N SER A 154 19.82 9.04 -10.10
CA SER A 154 20.72 7.94 -10.41
C SER A 154 20.14 7.08 -11.55
N ARG A 155 20.92 6.10 -12.02
CA ARG A 155 20.42 5.07 -12.95
C ARG A 155 19.89 3.83 -12.23
N ASP A 156 20.08 3.76 -10.92
CA ASP A 156 19.76 2.60 -10.11
C ASP A 156 18.42 2.81 -9.42
N ASP A 157 17.61 1.77 -9.41
CA ASP A 157 16.28 1.76 -8.81
C ASP A 157 16.43 1.53 -7.30
N HIS A 158 16.88 2.56 -6.57
CA HIS A 158 17.06 2.48 -5.12
C HIS A 158 15.75 2.19 -4.39
N GLY A 159 14.66 2.76 -4.90
CA GLY A 159 13.34 2.71 -4.30
C GLY A 159 13.14 3.71 -3.17
N ALA A 160 11.88 4.01 -2.88
CA ALA A 160 11.50 4.92 -1.81
C ALA A 160 10.14 4.57 -1.21
N VAL A 161 9.89 5.09 0.00
CA VAL A 161 8.57 5.18 0.60
C VAL A 161 8.24 6.64 0.86
N PHE A 162 7.12 7.11 0.29
CA PHE A 162 6.62 8.45 0.53
C PHE A 162 5.68 8.42 1.73
N VAL A 163 5.92 9.30 2.69
CA VAL A 163 5.20 9.30 3.98
C VAL A 163 4.35 10.55 4.06
N TYR A 164 3.04 10.35 4.19
CA TYR A 164 2.04 11.41 4.23
C TYR A 164 1.28 11.38 5.55
N LEU A 165 1.47 12.41 6.37
CA LEU A 165 0.74 12.57 7.62
C LEU A 165 -0.67 13.08 7.37
N ASN A 166 -1.64 12.44 8.00
CA ASN A 166 -3.04 12.81 7.96
C ASN A 166 -3.28 14.01 8.88
N ARG A 167 -3.86 15.07 8.33
CA ARG A 167 -4.21 16.30 9.07
C ARG A 167 -5.71 16.43 9.31
N GLY A 168 -6.43 15.32 9.15
CA GLY A 168 -7.87 15.22 9.32
C GLY A 168 -8.64 15.86 8.17
N PHE A 169 -9.93 16.09 8.41
CA PHE A 169 -10.81 16.70 7.43
C PHE A 169 -10.65 18.24 7.42
N ALA A 170 -10.46 18.79 6.22
CA ALA A 170 -10.59 20.21 5.99
C ALA A 170 -12.06 20.66 6.04
N LEU A 171 -12.30 21.98 6.08
CA LEU A 171 -13.65 22.56 6.20
C LEU A 171 -14.59 22.18 5.04
N ASN A 172 -14.03 21.85 3.87
CA ASN A 172 -14.77 21.37 2.70
C ASN A 172 -15.10 19.86 2.76
N GLY A 173 -14.73 19.17 3.83
CA GLY A 173 -14.98 17.74 4.03
C GLY A 173 -14.00 16.80 3.34
N THR A 174 -12.93 17.29 2.69
CA THR A 174 -11.87 16.43 2.15
C THR A 174 -10.77 16.21 3.17
N LEU A 175 -10.18 15.01 3.21
CA LEU A 175 -8.97 14.78 4.00
C LEU A 175 -7.82 15.65 3.51
N LYS A 176 -6.98 16.09 4.43
CA LYS A 176 -5.73 16.79 4.13
C LYS A 176 -4.56 15.90 4.52
N PHE A 177 -3.62 15.74 3.59
CA PHE A 177 -2.37 15.05 3.84
C PHE A 177 -1.19 16.00 3.66
N GLU A 178 -0.17 15.83 4.48
CA GLU A 178 1.09 16.56 4.40
C GLU A 178 2.22 15.56 4.19
N ARG A 179 3.00 15.73 3.12
CA ARG A 179 4.19 14.88 2.90
C ARG A 179 5.25 15.23 3.95
N GLN A 180 5.49 14.33 4.88
CA GLN A 180 6.52 14.49 5.90
C GLN A 180 7.90 14.35 5.28
N LEU A 181 8.16 13.20 4.63
CA LEU A 181 9.44 12.88 4.03
C LEU A 181 9.32 11.83 2.92
N ILE A 182 10.44 11.62 2.22
CA ILE A 182 10.66 10.47 1.34
C ILE A 182 11.74 9.62 2.02
N LEU A 183 11.35 8.42 2.43
CA LEU A 183 12.21 7.45 3.08
C LEU A 183 12.94 6.63 2.02
N ALA A 184 14.24 6.42 2.20
CA ALA A 184 15.07 5.62 1.31
C ALA A 184 16.14 4.88 2.14
N SER A 185 16.64 3.76 1.62
CA SER A 185 17.79 3.10 2.23
C SER A 185 19.11 3.79 1.84
N ASN A 186 20.15 3.54 2.63
CA ASN A 186 21.51 3.98 2.29
C ASN A 186 22.20 3.07 1.26
N TYR A 187 21.48 2.09 0.70
CA TYR A 187 22.03 1.17 -0.29
C TYR A 187 22.17 1.88 -1.65
N THR A 188 23.34 1.75 -2.26
CA THR A 188 23.70 2.48 -3.48
C THR A 188 23.42 1.72 -4.78
N GLY A 189 22.76 0.57 -4.73
CA GLY A 189 22.35 -0.19 -5.92
C GLY A 189 20.83 -0.26 -6.06
N SER A 190 20.35 -1.05 -7.02
CA SER A 190 18.92 -1.31 -7.21
C SER A 190 18.34 -2.24 -6.13
N GLY A 191 18.07 -1.68 -4.95
CA GLY A 191 17.53 -2.42 -3.81
C GLY A 191 16.00 -2.58 -3.84
N HIS A 192 15.33 -1.72 -4.60
CA HIS A 192 13.87 -1.57 -4.63
C HIS A 192 13.26 -1.36 -3.24
N PHE A 193 13.82 -0.47 -2.43
CA PHE A 193 13.25 -0.08 -1.15
C PHE A 193 11.80 0.39 -1.30
N GLY A 194 10.90 -0.05 -0.42
CA GLY A 194 9.47 0.23 -0.54
C GLY A 194 8.72 -0.80 -1.40
N TYR A 195 9.37 -1.91 -1.78
CA TYR A 195 8.70 -3.02 -2.46
C TYR A 195 7.54 -3.59 -1.64
N SER A 196 7.75 -3.71 -0.33
CA SER A 196 6.72 -4.09 0.63
C SER A 196 6.80 -3.16 1.84
N ILE A 197 5.66 -2.89 2.47
CA ILE A 197 5.54 -2.06 3.67
C ILE A 197 4.54 -2.75 4.60
N ALA A 198 4.87 -2.87 5.88
CA ALA A 198 3.96 -3.39 6.89
C ALA A 198 3.95 -2.49 8.13
N SER A 199 2.77 -2.34 8.72
CA SER A 199 2.64 -1.79 10.07
C SER A 199 3.13 -2.83 11.08
N LEU A 200 3.89 -2.38 12.07
CA LEU A 200 4.35 -3.20 13.17
C LEU A 200 3.58 -2.91 14.48
N GLY A 201 2.74 -1.88 14.49
CA GLY A 201 2.33 -1.26 15.74
C GLY A 201 3.53 -0.70 16.50
N ASP A 202 3.34 -0.38 17.77
CA ASP A 202 4.40 0.10 18.65
C ASP A 202 5.24 -1.08 19.18
N ILE A 203 6.35 -1.41 18.51
CA ILE A 203 7.20 -2.57 18.89
C ILE A 203 8.24 -2.22 19.95
N ASN A 204 8.48 -0.93 20.19
CA ASN A 204 9.43 -0.46 21.20
C ASN A 204 8.75 0.10 22.47
N ASN A 205 7.41 0.12 22.50
CA ASN A 205 6.55 0.66 23.57
C ASN A 205 6.80 2.15 23.88
N ASP A 206 7.07 2.97 22.86
CA ASP A 206 7.30 4.41 23.02
C ASP A 206 6.02 5.28 22.84
N GLY A 207 4.92 4.65 22.47
CA GLY A 207 3.61 5.27 22.23
C GLY A 207 3.34 5.62 20.77
N PHE A 208 4.24 5.30 19.83
CA PHE A 208 4.07 5.57 18.40
C PHE A 208 4.15 4.27 17.59
N ASN A 209 3.32 4.14 16.55
CA ASN A 209 3.37 2.95 15.73
C ASN A 209 4.57 2.97 14.77
N ASP A 210 5.20 1.81 14.62
CA ASP A 210 6.39 1.57 13.83
C ASP A 210 6.06 0.85 12.51
N ILE A 211 7.01 0.84 11.59
CA ILE A 211 6.86 0.15 10.31
C ILE A 211 8.07 -0.72 9.96
N ALA A 212 7.84 -1.69 9.08
CA ALA A 212 8.87 -2.40 8.33
C ALA A 212 8.77 -2.06 6.84
N VAL A 213 9.93 -1.93 6.19
CA VAL A 213 10.04 -1.71 4.74
C VAL A 213 10.97 -2.73 4.11
N GLY A 214 10.49 -3.42 3.08
CA GLY A 214 11.27 -4.41 2.34
C GLY A 214 12.08 -3.81 1.20
N ALA A 215 13.30 -4.32 1.02
CA ALA A 215 14.19 -4.04 -0.10
C ALA A 215 14.78 -5.38 -0.62
N PRO A 216 13.95 -6.20 -1.30
CA PRO A 216 14.27 -7.59 -1.61
C PRO A 216 15.42 -7.77 -2.60
N PHE A 217 15.81 -6.72 -3.32
CA PHE A 217 16.89 -6.78 -4.32
C PHE A 217 18.20 -6.17 -3.83
N GLU A 218 18.28 -5.79 -2.56
CA GLU A 218 19.57 -5.46 -1.96
C GLU A 218 20.49 -6.68 -1.93
N GLN A 219 21.81 -6.43 -1.99
CA GLN A 219 22.84 -7.47 -1.94
C GLN A 219 22.70 -8.40 -0.73
N HIS A 220 23.21 -9.63 -0.87
CA HIS A 220 23.12 -10.71 0.14
C HIS A 220 21.67 -11.18 0.40
N GLY A 221 20.87 -11.21 -0.67
CA GLY A 221 19.57 -11.87 -0.65
C GLY A 221 18.40 -11.01 -0.16
N GLY A 222 18.58 -9.70 -0.01
CA GLY A 222 17.53 -8.75 0.38
C GLY A 222 17.65 -8.26 1.83
N ALA A 223 16.87 -7.22 2.16
CA ALA A 223 16.86 -6.60 3.48
C ALA A 223 15.44 -6.15 3.90
N VAL A 224 15.25 -6.04 5.21
CA VAL A 224 14.08 -5.39 5.83
C VAL A 224 14.55 -4.31 6.78
N TYR A 225 14.00 -3.12 6.65
CA TYR A 225 14.32 -1.94 7.44
C TYR A 225 13.20 -1.67 8.43
N ILE A 226 13.55 -1.53 9.71
CA ILE A 226 12.61 -1.16 10.77
C ILE A 226 12.79 0.32 11.05
N HIS A 227 11.68 1.07 11.01
CA HIS A 227 11.67 2.50 11.27
C HIS A 227 10.67 2.80 12.37
N TYR A 228 11.14 3.52 13.38
CA TYR A 228 10.28 3.93 14.49
C TYR A 228 9.41 5.13 14.14
N GLY A 229 8.20 5.10 14.68
CA GLY A 229 7.31 6.26 14.75
C GLY A 229 7.84 7.32 15.71
N SER A 230 7.23 8.50 15.70
CA SER A 230 7.49 9.56 16.68
C SER A 230 6.39 10.61 16.60
N ALA A 231 6.30 11.50 17.60
CA ALA A 231 5.38 12.64 17.57
C ALA A 231 5.49 13.54 16.31
N THR A 232 6.62 13.48 15.60
CA THR A 232 6.84 14.26 14.36
C THR A 232 6.60 13.46 13.08
N GLY A 233 6.11 12.22 13.20
CA GLY A 233 6.02 11.20 12.15
C GLY A 233 7.20 10.23 12.20
N ILE A 234 7.51 9.59 11.07
CA ILE A 234 8.51 8.51 11.05
C ILE A 234 9.95 9.02 11.17
N SER A 235 10.81 8.23 11.82
CA SER A 235 12.27 8.47 11.83
C SER A 235 12.89 8.15 10.46
N PRO A 236 13.70 9.06 9.88
CA PRO A 236 14.37 8.80 8.61
C PRO A 236 15.46 7.73 8.71
N ASN A 237 16.03 7.54 9.90
CA ASN A 237 17.04 6.51 10.12
C ASN A 237 16.37 5.23 10.62
N PRO A 238 16.69 4.06 10.03
CA PRO A 238 16.19 2.79 10.52
C PRO A 238 16.78 2.50 11.90
N SER A 239 15.96 1.99 12.81
CA SER A 239 16.41 1.49 14.12
C SER A 239 17.12 0.14 13.98
N GLN A 240 16.68 -0.67 13.01
CA GLN A 240 17.24 -1.98 12.73
C GLN A 240 17.18 -2.31 11.25
N ILE A 241 18.17 -3.07 10.77
CA ILE A 241 18.18 -3.63 9.41
C ILE A 241 18.36 -5.14 9.53
N LEU A 242 17.33 -5.89 9.14
CA LEU A 242 17.33 -7.34 9.10
C LEU A 242 17.89 -7.79 7.74
N LYS A 243 18.84 -8.73 7.77
CA LYS A 243 19.48 -9.31 6.58
C LYS A 243 19.61 -10.82 6.76
N ILE A 244 19.69 -11.54 5.64
CA ILE A 244 20.04 -12.95 5.67
C ILE A 244 21.50 -13.12 6.12
N SER A 245 21.75 -14.07 7.02
CA SER A 245 23.06 -14.35 7.60
C SER A 245 23.94 -15.27 6.73
N SER A 246 23.36 -16.02 5.81
CA SER A 246 24.08 -17.00 4.97
C SER A 246 24.74 -16.33 3.76
N SER A 247 26.06 -16.46 3.66
CA SER A 247 26.88 -15.88 2.58
C SER A 247 26.60 -16.42 1.18
N ASN A 248 25.85 -17.53 1.05
CA ASN A 248 25.60 -18.20 -0.23
C ASN A 248 24.26 -17.80 -0.87
N GLU A 249 23.37 -17.16 -0.11
CA GLU A 249 22.05 -16.75 -0.60
C GLU A 249 22.11 -15.36 -1.23
N THR A 250 22.45 -15.31 -2.52
CA THR A 250 22.62 -14.03 -3.22
C THR A 250 21.31 -13.49 -3.81
N SER A 251 20.21 -14.25 -3.80
CA SER A 251 18.96 -13.87 -4.49
C SER A 251 17.67 -14.30 -3.80
N ALA A 252 17.70 -14.56 -2.49
CA ALA A 252 16.55 -15.03 -1.72
C ALA A 252 15.30 -14.13 -1.77
N MET A 253 15.46 -12.84 -2.10
CA MET A 253 14.40 -11.83 -2.08
C MET A 253 13.76 -11.62 -0.70
N PHE A 254 14.56 -11.66 0.35
CA PHE A 254 14.15 -11.36 1.72
C PHE A 254 13.58 -9.95 1.83
N GLY A 255 12.34 -9.86 2.30
CA GLY A 255 11.57 -8.61 2.33
C GLY A 255 10.66 -8.42 1.12
N ALA A 256 10.46 -9.43 0.28
CA ALA A 256 9.53 -9.35 -0.85
C ALA A 256 8.06 -9.23 -0.41
N ALA A 257 7.73 -9.78 0.75
CA ALA A 257 6.43 -9.63 1.40
C ALA A 257 6.63 -9.48 2.90
N LEU A 258 5.80 -8.64 3.52
CA LEU A 258 5.80 -8.41 4.96
C LEU A 258 4.38 -8.56 5.49
N ALA A 259 4.22 -9.28 6.59
CA ALA A 259 2.98 -9.33 7.33
C ALA A 259 2.95 -8.23 8.40
N ARG A 260 1.74 -7.77 8.77
CA ARG A 260 1.56 -6.92 9.96
C ARG A 260 2.03 -7.68 11.20
N ALA A 261 2.65 -6.99 12.14
CA ALA A 261 3.10 -7.62 13.37
C ALA A 261 1.93 -8.12 14.23
N VAL A 262 2.11 -9.29 14.84
CA VAL A 262 1.17 -9.90 15.79
C VAL A 262 2.00 -10.71 16.80
N ASP A 263 1.67 -10.62 18.08
CA ASP A 263 2.26 -11.48 19.12
C ASP A 263 1.82 -12.94 18.92
N ILE A 264 2.74 -13.80 18.46
CA ILE A 264 2.47 -15.21 18.17
C ILE A 264 2.94 -16.14 19.30
N ASP A 265 3.88 -15.69 20.13
CA ASP A 265 4.49 -16.50 21.20
C ASP A 265 4.01 -16.11 22.61
N GLY A 266 3.19 -15.07 22.73
CA GLY A 266 2.57 -14.61 23.98
C GLY A 266 3.51 -13.76 24.83
N ASN A 267 4.53 -13.14 24.24
CA ASN A 267 5.51 -12.33 24.97
C ASN A 267 5.14 -10.84 25.05
N TYR A 268 4.00 -10.44 24.48
CA TYR A 268 3.48 -9.06 24.37
C TYR A 268 4.22 -8.13 23.40
N TYR A 269 5.17 -8.64 22.63
CA TYR A 269 5.83 -7.94 21.54
C TYR A 269 5.35 -8.48 20.20
N GLY A 270 5.19 -7.61 19.20
CA GLY A 270 4.74 -8.03 17.88
C GLY A 270 5.81 -8.83 17.14
N ASP A 271 5.45 -10.03 16.65
CA ASP A 271 6.29 -10.82 15.76
C ASP A 271 5.97 -10.51 14.30
N ILE A 272 7.00 -10.56 13.44
CA ILE A 272 6.85 -10.32 12.00
C ILE A 272 7.17 -11.57 11.18
N ALA A 273 6.38 -11.79 10.15
CA ALA A 273 6.69 -12.76 9.11
C ALA A 273 7.26 -12.04 7.88
N VAL A 274 8.40 -12.52 7.38
CA VAL A 274 9.09 -11.96 6.22
C VAL A 274 9.18 -13.00 5.10
N GLY A 275 8.69 -12.65 3.92
CA GLY A 275 8.78 -13.49 2.72
C GLY A 275 10.15 -13.40 2.05
N ALA A 276 10.67 -14.55 1.63
CA ALA A 276 11.90 -14.71 0.84
C ALA A 276 11.69 -15.80 -0.23
N PRO A 277 10.93 -15.51 -1.30
CA PRO A 277 10.40 -16.53 -2.23
C PRO A 277 11.46 -17.32 -3.01
N PHE A 278 12.73 -16.92 -2.94
CA PHE A 278 13.83 -17.63 -3.58
C PHE A 278 14.85 -18.21 -2.59
N ALA A 279 14.54 -18.19 -1.28
CA ALA A 279 15.38 -18.79 -0.24
C ALA A 279 15.30 -20.33 -0.18
N ASP A 280 14.26 -20.93 -0.76
CA ASP A 280 14.02 -22.38 -0.72
C ASP A 280 14.74 -23.15 -1.85
N ARG A 281 15.81 -22.58 -2.43
CA ARG A 281 16.50 -23.14 -3.61
C ARG A 281 17.70 -24.01 -3.30
#